data_AF-A0A953GHG2-F1
#
_entry.id   AF-A0A953GHG2-F1
#
_cell.length_a   1.000
_cell.length_b   1.000
_cell.length_c   1.000
_cell.angle_alpha   90.00
_cell.angle_beta   90.00
_cell.angle_gamma   90.00
#
_symmetry.space_group_name_H-M   'P 1'
#
loop_
_entity.id
_entity.type
_entity.pdbx_description
1 polymer ?
#
loop_
_entity_poly.entity_id
_entity_poly.type
_entity_poly.pdbx_seq_one_letter_code
_entity_poly.pdbx_strand_id
1 'polypeptide(L)'
;MAAENGRNDEGKTAYRNGKTESTKKEMKFIGFAIIGLLSVCFTACHKKLIKSESKIEQKSDSIPPLPVFIKRMHPSDTNVQNVPLLMTFQKTACFGFCPVFEFRLYRNGICHYDGKQFTPIQGQFYDLMEESEWQNIKNKVDSVGFFALEENYPVSEKEVIMDLPKTVTTMFLNGRTKKITNSHSAPQPLKELESLIQQVIDRIVEKHLN
;
A
#
# COMPACT_ATOMS: atom_id res chain seq x y z
N MET A 1 -52.44 -49.49 20.25
CA MET A 1 -53.01 -48.23 19.75
C MET A 1 -51.90 -47.57 18.93
N ALA A 2 -51.69 -47.88 17.65
CA ALA A 2 -52.47 -47.47 16.45
C ALA A 2 -52.69 -45.95 16.44
N ALA A 3 -52.34 -45.12 15.45
CA ALA A 3 -52.04 -45.26 14.00
C ALA A 3 -51.05 -44.11 13.61
N GLU A 4 -50.09 -44.22 12.69
CA GLU A 4 -50.16 -44.26 11.21
C GLU A 4 -50.77 -43.04 10.48
N ASN A 5 -50.16 -42.74 9.33
CA ASN A 5 -50.47 -41.79 8.24
C ASN A 5 -49.79 -40.40 8.29
N GLY A 6 -49.19 -39.88 7.21
CA GLY A 6 -49.20 -40.34 5.82
C GLY A 6 -48.25 -39.51 4.95
N ARG A 7 -47.77 -40.17 3.90
CA ARG A 7 -46.85 -39.77 2.83
C ARG A 7 -47.67 -39.28 1.61
N ASN A 8 -47.14 -38.31 0.87
CA ASN A 8 -47.50 -37.97 -0.52
C ASN A 8 -46.46 -36.96 -1.05
N ASP A 9 -45.43 -37.33 -1.81
CA ASP A 9 -45.34 -37.84 -3.19
C ASP A 9 -45.78 -36.87 -4.32
N GLU A 10 -44.77 -36.55 -5.13
CA GLU A 10 -44.73 -36.47 -6.60
C GLU A 10 -45.36 -35.28 -7.36
N GLY A 11 -44.53 -34.74 -8.27
CA GLY A 11 -44.94 -33.76 -9.28
C GLY A 11 -43.81 -33.29 -10.19
N LYS A 12 -43.17 -34.22 -10.93
CA LYS A 12 -42.32 -33.90 -12.10
C LYS A 12 -43.22 -33.59 -13.32
N THR A 13 -42.88 -32.57 -14.11
CA THR A 13 -43.02 -32.50 -15.59
C THR A 13 -42.25 -31.24 -16.06
N ALA A 14 -41.16 -31.34 -16.84
CA ALA A 14 -41.02 -31.65 -18.27
C ALA A 14 -41.24 -30.44 -19.21
N TYR A 15 -40.13 -30.05 -19.87
CA TYR A 15 -39.98 -29.61 -21.26
C TYR A 15 -40.92 -28.55 -21.87
N ARG A 16 -40.34 -27.43 -22.35
CA ARG A 16 -40.49 -27.01 -23.75
C ARG A 16 -39.41 -26.03 -24.24
N ASN A 17 -38.82 -26.39 -25.38
CA ASN A 17 -37.95 -25.60 -26.26
C ASN A 17 -38.60 -24.29 -26.74
N GLY A 18 -37.75 -23.28 -26.98
CA GLY A 18 -38.05 -22.10 -27.80
C GLY A 18 -36.77 -21.59 -28.47
N LYS A 19 -36.43 -22.17 -29.62
CA LYS A 19 -35.38 -21.73 -30.54
C LYS A 19 -36.08 -20.90 -31.62
N THR A 20 -35.67 -19.65 -31.86
CA THR A 20 -35.94 -18.96 -33.13
C THR A 20 -34.68 -18.26 -33.61
N GLU A 21 -34.32 -18.63 -34.83
CA GLU A 21 -33.19 -18.17 -35.64
C GLU A 21 -33.45 -16.80 -36.29
N SER A 22 -32.40 -16.33 -36.98
CA SER A 22 -32.43 -15.36 -38.10
C SER A 22 -32.38 -13.88 -37.67
N THR A 23 -31.49 -13.01 -38.15
CA THR A 23 -30.97 -12.88 -39.52
C THR A 23 -29.61 -12.16 -39.56
N LYS A 24 -28.77 -12.65 -40.46
CA LYS A 24 -27.54 -12.09 -41.05
C LYS A 24 -27.76 -10.70 -41.69
N LYS A 25 -26.84 -9.74 -41.49
CA LYS A 25 -26.68 -8.60 -42.43
C LYS A 25 -25.24 -8.05 -42.47
N GLU A 26 -24.54 -8.52 -43.48
CA GLU A 26 -23.67 -7.82 -44.45
C GLU A 26 -22.76 -6.65 -44.01
N MET A 27 -21.50 -6.86 -44.37
CA MET A 27 -20.28 -6.06 -44.28
C MET A 27 -20.26 -4.91 -45.31
N LYS A 28 -19.70 -3.74 -44.97
CA LYS A 28 -19.25 -2.74 -45.95
C LYS A 28 -17.90 -2.13 -45.54
N PHE A 29 -16.84 -2.69 -46.13
CA PHE A 29 -15.51 -2.12 -46.26
C PHE A 29 -15.53 -1.17 -47.48
N ILE A 30 -15.13 0.09 -47.30
CA ILE A 30 -14.86 1.01 -48.43
C ILE A 30 -13.50 1.63 -48.17
N GLY A 31 -12.51 1.21 -48.96
CA GLY A 31 -11.24 1.90 -49.11
C GLY A 31 -11.32 2.90 -50.26
N PHE A 32 -10.56 3.99 -50.15
CA PHE A 32 -10.15 4.82 -51.27
C PHE A 32 -8.65 5.12 -51.13
N ALA A 33 -7.89 4.65 -52.11
CA ALA A 33 -6.51 5.00 -52.39
C ALA A 33 -6.45 6.28 -53.25
N ILE A 34 -5.21 6.73 -53.56
CA ILE A 34 -4.73 7.72 -54.56
C ILE A 34 -3.98 8.88 -53.85
N ILE A 35 -2.65 8.81 -53.67
CA ILE A 35 -1.52 9.14 -54.59
C ILE A 35 -1.23 10.66 -54.64
N GLY A 36 0.02 11.03 -54.34
CA GLY A 36 0.55 12.39 -54.57
C GLY A 36 1.98 12.58 -54.07
N LEU A 37 2.95 12.08 -54.84
CA LEU A 37 4.40 12.20 -54.67
C LEU A 37 4.91 13.50 -55.32
N LEU A 38 5.73 14.32 -54.64
CA LEU A 38 6.64 15.36 -55.18
C LEU A 38 7.57 15.82 -54.03
N SER A 39 8.77 15.24 -53.85
CA SER A 39 10.03 15.50 -54.56
C SER A 39 10.76 16.81 -54.17
N VAL A 40 11.78 16.62 -53.31
CA VAL A 40 13.15 17.19 -53.36
C VAL A 40 13.35 18.70 -53.15
N CYS A 41 14.15 19.05 -52.12
CA CYS A 41 15.43 19.76 -52.29
C CYS A 41 16.21 19.89 -50.96
N PHE A 42 17.38 19.26 -50.95
CA PHE A 42 18.49 19.41 -50.01
C PHE A 42 19.25 20.72 -50.34
N THR A 43 19.47 21.61 -49.37
CA THR A 43 20.62 22.56 -49.27
C THR A 43 20.55 23.26 -47.89
N ALA A 44 21.33 22.89 -46.87
CA ALA A 44 22.72 23.29 -46.59
C ALA A 44 22.92 24.72 -46.02
N CYS A 45 23.37 24.74 -44.74
CA CYS A 45 24.18 25.75 -44.02
C CYS A 45 23.69 27.19 -43.76
N HIS A 46 23.49 27.49 -42.46
CA HIS A 46 24.41 28.42 -41.79
C HIS A 46 24.57 28.04 -40.31
N LYS A 47 25.81 27.71 -39.92
CA LYS A 47 26.22 27.63 -38.51
C LYS A 47 25.99 29.01 -37.87
N LYS A 48 25.36 29.05 -36.70
CA LYS A 48 25.64 30.09 -35.72
C LYS A 48 25.88 29.43 -34.38
N LEU A 49 27.15 29.42 -34.00
CA LEU A 49 27.63 29.09 -32.67
C LEU A 49 27.17 30.19 -31.71
N ILE A 50 26.34 29.85 -30.74
CA ILE A 50 26.30 30.56 -29.45
C ILE A 50 26.33 29.50 -28.35
N LYS A 51 27.46 29.51 -27.66
CA LYS A 51 27.75 28.84 -26.40
C LYS A 51 26.83 29.41 -25.32
N SER A 52 26.05 28.59 -24.64
CA SER A 52 25.71 28.83 -23.25
C SER A 52 25.69 27.50 -22.51
N GLU A 53 26.65 27.36 -21.61
CA GLU A 53 26.70 26.33 -20.58
C GLU A 53 25.43 26.36 -19.74
N SER A 54 24.75 25.21 -19.64
CA SER A 54 24.09 24.80 -18.41
C SER A 54 24.41 23.33 -18.15
N LYS A 55 25.62 23.14 -17.61
CA LYS A 55 25.97 21.95 -16.86
C LYS A 55 25.12 21.97 -15.58
N ILE A 56 23.98 21.27 -15.58
CA ILE A 56 23.49 20.59 -14.37
C ILE A 56 23.41 19.11 -14.70
N GLU A 57 24.55 18.48 -14.45
CA GLU A 57 24.70 17.06 -14.26
C GLU A 57 24.04 16.69 -12.92
N GLN A 58 22.76 16.33 -12.93
CA GLN A 58 22.10 15.65 -11.81
C GLN A 58 21.06 14.68 -12.38
N LYS A 59 21.54 13.52 -12.83
CA LYS A 59 20.72 12.31 -12.92
C LYS A 59 21.55 11.15 -12.43
N SER A 60 21.76 11.07 -11.12
CA SER A 60 22.12 9.79 -10.48
C SER A 60 20.85 8.95 -10.37
N ASP A 61 20.38 8.49 -11.52
CA ASP A 61 19.63 7.26 -11.60
C ASP A 61 20.60 6.14 -11.20
N SER A 62 20.53 5.67 -9.95
CA SER A 62 20.61 4.24 -9.62
C SER A 62 20.84 4.08 -8.13
N ILE A 63 19.87 3.40 -7.50
CA ILE A 63 19.87 2.94 -6.11
C ILE A 63 19.52 4.06 -5.11
N PRO A 64 18.32 4.03 -4.49
CA PRO A 64 18.09 4.83 -3.31
C PRO A 64 19.15 4.43 -2.28
N PRO A 65 19.91 5.39 -1.69
CA PRO A 65 20.88 5.07 -0.64
C PRO A 65 20.41 4.04 0.42
N LEU A 66 21.37 3.40 1.07
CA LEU A 66 21.24 2.98 2.45
C LEU A 66 20.18 3.73 3.28
N PRO A 67 19.24 3.15 4.05
CA PRO A 67 18.95 3.79 5.33
C PRO A 67 20.27 4.12 6.05
N VAL A 68 20.37 5.37 6.55
CA VAL A 68 21.56 5.87 7.24
C VAL A 68 21.15 6.17 8.68
N PHE A 69 21.16 5.15 9.53
CA PHE A 69 20.72 5.31 10.90
C PHE A 69 21.75 6.11 11.69
N ILE A 70 21.32 7.27 12.19
CA ILE A 70 22.15 8.06 13.11
C ILE A 70 22.29 7.31 14.42
N LYS A 71 23.37 7.57 15.17
CA LYS A 71 23.65 6.86 16.44
C LYS A 71 23.23 7.63 17.69
N ARG A 72 23.01 8.93 17.54
CA ARG A 72 22.64 9.84 18.61
C ARG A 72 21.68 10.86 18.04
N MET A 73 20.64 11.17 18.80
CA MET A 73 19.64 12.14 18.42
C MET A 73 19.94 13.50 19.05
N HIS A 74 19.87 14.55 18.25
CA HIS A 74 19.93 15.96 18.66
C HIS A 74 18.54 16.60 18.48
N PRO A 75 18.16 17.65 19.23
CA PRO A 75 16.84 18.29 19.08
C PRO A 75 16.51 18.76 17.66
N SER A 76 17.53 19.18 16.89
CA SER A 76 17.37 19.56 15.47
C SER A 76 16.89 18.42 14.58
N ASP A 77 17.16 17.17 14.97
CA ASP A 77 16.83 15.99 14.18
C ASP A 77 15.31 15.71 14.16
N THR A 78 14.56 16.31 15.08
CA THR A 78 13.07 16.28 15.05
C THR A 78 12.50 16.99 13.82
N ASN A 79 13.30 17.82 13.12
CA ASN A 79 12.93 18.36 11.82
C ASN A 79 13.12 17.28 10.73
N VAL A 80 12.03 16.57 10.44
CA VAL A 80 11.99 15.43 9.51
C VAL A 80 11.38 15.76 8.15
N GLN A 81 11.15 17.03 7.81
CA GLN A 81 10.39 17.42 6.60
C GLN A 81 11.00 16.91 5.29
N ASN A 82 12.32 16.79 5.22
CA ASN A 82 13.04 16.34 4.02
C ASN A 82 13.67 14.95 4.18
N VAL A 83 13.29 14.22 5.24
CA VAL A 83 13.81 12.88 5.48
C VAL A 83 12.82 11.86 4.90
N PRO A 84 13.23 10.98 3.97
CA PRO A 84 12.35 9.96 3.43
C PRO A 84 11.83 9.00 4.50
N LEU A 85 10.59 8.54 4.35
CA LEU A 85 10.01 7.49 5.18
C LEU A 85 10.49 6.10 4.75
N LEU A 86 10.64 5.21 5.71
CA LEU A 86 10.78 3.77 5.51
C LEU A 86 9.45 3.05 5.70
N MET A 87 8.68 3.48 6.69
CA MET A 87 7.35 2.94 6.95
C MET A 87 6.45 3.90 7.75
N THR A 88 5.14 3.67 7.64
CA THR A 88 4.15 4.20 8.59
C THR A 88 3.28 3.08 9.14
N PHE A 89 2.82 3.26 10.37
CA PHE A 89 1.94 2.34 11.06
C PHE A 89 0.90 3.14 11.85
N GLN A 90 -0.38 2.90 11.61
CA GLN A 90 -1.46 3.69 12.19
C GLN A 90 -2.53 2.78 12.80
N LYS A 91 -3.03 3.14 13.96
CA LYS A 91 -4.28 2.61 14.54
C LYS A 91 -5.39 3.64 14.43
N THR A 92 -6.52 3.28 13.83
CA THR A 92 -7.67 4.17 13.68
C THR A 92 -8.60 4.10 14.89
N ALA A 93 -9.46 5.12 15.01
CA ALA A 93 -10.55 5.11 15.98
C ALA A 93 -11.50 3.92 15.77
N CYS A 94 -12.12 3.51 16.88
CA CYS A 94 -13.20 2.53 16.96
C CYS A 94 -14.31 3.12 17.86
N PHE A 95 -15.42 2.42 18.05
CA PHE A 95 -16.54 2.91 18.89
C PHE A 95 -16.26 2.86 20.40
N GLY A 96 -15.19 2.18 20.82
CA GLY A 96 -14.76 2.06 22.21
C GLY A 96 -13.49 2.85 22.52
N PHE A 97 -12.68 2.30 23.43
CA PHE A 97 -11.45 2.91 23.94
C PHE A 97 -10.19 2.41 23.21
N CYS A 98 -10.27 2.17 21.89
CA CYS A 98 -9.11 1.71 21.14
C CYS A 98 -8.07 2.83 21.03
N PRO A 99 -6.78 2.57 21.32
CA PRO A 99 -5.73 3.56 21.13
C PRO A 99 -5.66 4.04 19.68
N VAL A 100 -5.67 5.35 19.49
CA VAL A 100 -5.53 6.02 18.18
C VAL A 100 -4.17 6.67 18.13
N PHE A 101 -3.33 6.26 17.18
CA PHE A 101 -2.00 6.84 17.01
C PHE A 101 -1.49 6.67 15.60
N GLU A 102 -0.43 7.42 15.29
CA GLU A 102 0.37 7.23 14.08
C GLU A 102 1.85 7.12 14.45
N PHE A 103 2.51 6.14 13.87
CA PHE A 103 3.94 5.92 13.98
C PHE A 103 4.59 6.03 12.61
N ARG A 104 5.72 6.73 12.54
CA ARG A 104 6.51 6.93 11.32
C ARG A 104 7.96 6.62 11.61
N LEU A 105 8.58 5.81 10.75
CA LEU A 105 10.01 5.56 10.77
C LEU A 105 10.65 6.22 9.55
N TYR A 106 11.63 7.08 9.80
CA TYR A 106 12.39 7.78 8.80
C TYR A 106 13.68 7.05 8.47
N ARG A 107 14.22 7.32 7.29
CA ARG A 107 15.41 6.68 6.74
C ARG A 107 16.70 6.95 7.50
N ASN A 108 16.69 7.97 8.35
CA ASN A 108 17.78 8.27 9.27
C ASN A 108 17.65 7.56 10.63
N GLY A 109 16.67 6.68 10.80
CA GLY A 109 16.39 5.94 12.03
C GLY A 109 15.48 6.67 13.01
N ILE A 110 15.08 7.92 12.71
CA ILE A 110 14.18 8.66 13.60
C ILE A 110 12.79 8.03 13.55
N CYS A 111 12.25 7.79 14.74
CA CYS A 111 10.88 7.42 14.97
C CYS A 111 10.09 8.66 15.38
N HIS A 112 8.90 8.83 14.81
CA HIS A 112 7.92 9.80 15.27
C HIS A 112 6.64 9.07 15.63
N TYR A 113 6.26 9.14 16.90
CA TYR A 113 5.01 8.63 17.44
C TYR A 113 4.09 9.81 17.78
N ASP A 114 2.89 9.82 17.20
CA ASP A 114 1.83 10.80 17.44
C ASP A 114 0.65 10.08 18.11
N GLY A 115 0.63 10.11 19.44
CA GLY A 115 -0.42 9.52 20.26
C GLY A 115 -1.63 10.44 20.35
N LYS A 116 -2.82 9.94 20.03
CA LYS A 116 -4.07 10.71 20.01
C LYS A 116 -4.98 10.27 21.14
N GLN A 117 -6.05 9.53 20.85
CA GLN A 117 -7.07 9.16 21.84
C GLN A 117 -6.73 7.81 22.47
N PHE A 118 -6.98 7.67 23.77
CA PHE A 118 -6.86 6.41 24.52
C PHE A 118 -5.48 5.75 24.45
N THR A 119 -4.45 6.51 24.07
CA THR A 119 -3.05 6.08 24.12
C THR A 119 -2.47 6.34 25.51
N PRO A 120 -1.50 5.53 25.97
CA PRO A 120 -0.85 5.75 27.27
C PRO A 120 -0.18 7.13 27.38
N ILE A 121 0.41 7.60 26.28
CA ILE A 121 0.94 8.95 26.13
C ILE A 121 0.28 9.64 24.93
N GLN A 122 -0.10 10.91 25.11
CA GLN A 122 -0.72 11.74 24.07
C GLN A 122 0.26 12.84 23.64
N GLY A 123 0.28 13.16 22.35
CA GLY A 123 1.19 14.12 21.75
C GLY A 123 2.26 13.48 20.87
N GLN A 124 3.21 14.32 20.46
CA GLN A 124 4.29 13.95 19.55
C GLN A 124 5.56 13.59 20.32
N PHE A 125 6.07 12.40 20.07
CA PHE A 125 7.27 11.86 20.68
C PHE A 125 8.22 11.41 19.60
N TYR A 126 9.50 11.70 19.79
CA TYR A 126 10.56 11.29 18.89
C TYR A 126 11.52 10.37 19.60
N ASP A 127 12.02 9.38 18.87
CA ASP A 127 13.05 8.48 19.37
C ASP A 127 13.94 8.02 18.21
N LEU A 128 14.96 7.23 18.52
CA LEU A 128 15.86 6.62 17.58
C LEU A 128 15.67 5.11 17.59
N MET A 129 15.36 4.53 16.43
CA MET A 129 15.40 3.09 16.21
C MET A 129 16.83 2.67 15.88
N GLU A 130 17.24 1.49 16.34
CA GLU A 130 18.50 0.92 15.91
C GLU A 130 18.36 0.24 14.54
N GLU A 131 19.45 0.25 13.75
CA GLU A 131 19.47 -0.40 12.43
C GLU A 131 19.13 -1.90 12.54
N SER A 132 19.57 -2.56 13.61
CA SER A 132 19.28 -3.98 13.89
C SER A 132 17.78 -4.28 13.94
N GLU A 133 16.99 -3.40 14.55
CA GLU A 133 15.54 -3.53 14.67
C GLU A 133 14.85 -3.32 13.34
N TRP A 134 15.31 -2.32 12.60
CA TRP A 134 14.84 -2.10 11.24
C TRP A 134 15.13 -3.31 10.34
N GLN A 135 16.32 -3.91 10.46
CA GLN A 135 16.63 -5.14 9.72
C GLN A 135 15.70 -6.29 10.11
N ASN A 136 15.32 -6.42 11.38
CA ASN A 136 14.33 -7.42 11.81
C ASN A 136 12.95 -7.19 11.17
N ILE A 137 12.47 -5.94 11.16
CA ILE A 137 11.21 -5.58 10.49
C ILE A 137 11.31 -5.86 8.99
N LYS A 138 12.38 -5.41 8.33
CA LYS A 138 12.59 -5.61 6.89
C LYS A 138 12.64 -7.09 6.53
N ASN A 139 13.37 -7.91 7.29
CA ASN A 139 13.42 -9.36 7.10
C ASN A 139 12.04 -9.99 7.25
N LYS A 140 11.23 -9.54 8.23
CA LYS A 140 9.87 -10.01 8.38
C LYS A 140 8.99 -9.60 7.18
N VAL A 141 9.09 -8.36 6.71
CA VAL A 141 8.40 -7.86 5.50
C VAL A 141 8.71 -8.72 4.28
N ASP A 142 9.99 -9.04 4.07
CA ASP A 142 10.45 -9.88 2.97
C ASP A 142 9.90 -11.31 3.12
N SER A 143 10.00 -11.92 4.31
CA SER A 143 9.53 -13.29 4.59
C SER A 143 8.02 -13.47 4.45
N VAL A 144 7.23 -12.44 4.76
CA VAL A 144 5.77 -12.43 4.67
C VAL A 144 5.32 -12.25 3.21
N GLY A 145 6.22 -11.81 2.31
CA GLY A 145 5.85 -11.43 0.96
C GLY A 145 4.89 -10.24 0.97
N PHE A 146 5.11 -9.25 1.85
CA PHE A 146 4.18 -8.14 2.12
C PHE A 146 3.63 -7.46 0.85
N PHE A 147 4.48 -7.27 -0.15
CA PHE A 147 4.10 -6.61 -1.41
C PHE A 147 3.17 -7.43 -2.31
N ALA A 148 3.00 -8.73 -2.05
CA ALA A 148 2.08 -9.63 -2.75
C ALA A 148 0.74 -9.81 -2.02
N LEU A 149 0.61 -9.29 -0.79
CA LEU A 149 -0.64 -9.35 -0.03
C LEU A 149 -1.71 -8.42 -0.61
N GLU A 150 -2.97 -8.76 -0.33
CA GLU A 150 -4.11 -7.88 -0.57
C GLU A 150 -3.97 -6.56 0.20
N GLU A 151 -4.56 -5.50 -0.33
CA GLU A 151 -4.50 -4.15 0.25
C GLU A 151 -5.48 -3.95 1.40
N ASN A 152 -6.53 -4.77 1.47
CA ASN A 152 -7.59 -4.62 2.46
C ASN A 152 -7.94 -5.98 3.07
N TYR A 153 -8.11 -5.99 4.39
CA TYR A 153 -8.62 -7.12 5.15
C TYR A 153 -9.77 -6.66 6.07
N PRO A 154 -10.96 -7.28 5.98
CA PRO A 154 -11.32 -8.38 5.08
C PRO A 154 -11.30 -7.94 3.61
N VAL A 155 -11.11 -8.91 2.71
CA VAL A 155 -11.03 -8.66 1.25
C VAL A 155 -12.41 -8.32 0.68
N SER A 156 -13.45 -8.93 1.25
CA SER A 156 -14.85 -8.71 0.87
C SER A 156 -15.46 -7.56 1.68
N GLU A 157 -16.05 -6.57 1.00
CA GLU A 157 -16.75 -5.46 1.66
C GLU A 157 -17.92 -5.94 2.54
N LYS A 158 -18.53 -7.08 2.20
CA LYS A 158 -19.65 -7.67 2.95
C LYS A 158 -19.23 -8.19 4.33
N GLU A 159 -17.94 -8.43 4.53
CA GLU A 159 -17.39 -8.91 5.81
C GLU A 159 -16.94 -7.74 6.70
N VAL A 160 -16.94 -6.50 6.20
CA VAL A 160 -16.47 -5.33 6.97
C VAL A 160 -17.32 -5.11 8.21
N ILE A 161 -16.66 -5.03 9.37
CA ILE A 161 -17.27 -4.69 10.65
C ILE A 161 -16.84 -3.26 10.98
N MET A 162 -17.80 -2.31 10.98
CA MET A 162 -17.51 -0.88 11.12
C MET A 162 -16.95 -0.49 12.49
N ASP A 163 -17.30 -1.26 13.53
CA ASP A 163 -16.95 -0.91 14.92
C ASP A 163 -15.52 -1.32 15.30
N LEU A 164 -14.83 -2.09 14.45
CA LEU A 164 -13.47 -2.55 14.71
C LEU A 164 -12.42 -1.51 14.27
N PRO A 165 -11.33 -1.34 15.04
CA PRO A 165 -10.23 -0.49 14.62
C PRO A 165 -9.56 -1.07 13.37
N LYS A 166 -8.95 -0.19 12.59
CA LYS A 166 -8.10 -0.56 11.46
C LYS A 166 -6.64 -0.32 11.83
N THR A 167 -5.80 -1.24 11.38
CA THR A 167 -4.35 -1.09 11.35
C THR A 167 -3.97 -0.74 9.92
N VAL A 168 -3.32 0.40 9.71
CA VAL A 168 -2.83 0.79 8.39
C VAL A 168 -1.31 0.73 8.40
N THR A 169 -0.75 -0.20 7.63
CA THR A 169 0.69 -0.41 7.51
C THR A 169 1.13 -0.01 6.11
N THR A 170 2.07 0.93 6.00
CA THR A 170 2.64 1.35 4.71
C THR A 170 4.15 1.14 4.71
N MET A 171 4.67 0.49 3.68
CA MET A 171 6.10 0.23 3.49
C MET A 171 6.62 0.97 2.26
N PHE A 172 7.77 1.63 2.40
CA PHE A 172 8.48 2.34 1.34
C PHE A 172 9.85 1.67 1.13
N LEU A 173 9.90 0.61 0.32
CA LEU A 173 11.08 -0.25 0.19
C LEU A 173 11.44 -0.44 -1.27
N ASN A 174 12.74 -0.34 -1.60
CA ASN A 174 13.28 -0.61 -2.93
C ASN A 174 12.54 0.15 -4.07
N GLY A 175 12.14 1.40 -3.80
CA GLY A 175 11.37 2.22 -4.76
C GLY A 175 9.90 1.81 -4.93
N ARG A 176 9.41 0.86 -4.14
CA ARG A 176 8.01 0.42 -4.12
C ARG A 176 7.31 0.94 -2.88
N THR A 177 6.04 1.25 -3.04
CA THR A 177 5.13 1.60 -1.95
C THR A 177 3.99 0.60 -1.91
N LYS A 178 3.71 0.06 -0.72
CA LYS A 178 2.53 -0.79 -0.49
C LYS A 178 1.87 -0.35 0.81
N LYS A 179 0.56 -0.14 0.75
CA LYS A 179 -0.30 0.16 1.90
C LYS A 179 -1.27 -1.02 2.09
N ILE A 180 -1.37 -1.49 3.32
CA ILE A 180 -2.34 -2.52 3.72
C ILE A 180 -3.18 -1.98 4.86
N THR A 181 -4.50 -2.12 4.74
CA THR A 181 -5.48 -1.78 5.77
C THR A 181 -6.07 -3.07 6.33
N ASN A 182 -5.75 -3.39 7.58
CA ASN A 182 -6.23 -4.56 8.29
C ASN A 182 -7.22 -4.16 9.39
N SER A 183 -8.51 -4.46 9.18
CA SER A 183 -9.53 -4.43 10.25
C SER A 183 -9.57 -5.76 10.98
N HIS A 184 -9.79 -6.84 10.23
CA HIS A 184 -9.84 -8.22 10.71
C HIS A 184 -9.64 -9.18 9.53
N SER A 185 -9.61 -10.50 9.79
CA SER A 185 -9.40 -11.54 8.76
C SER A 185 -8.08 -11.48 7.98
N ALA A 186 -7.12 -10.65 8.39
CA ALA A 186 -5.77 -10.68 7.84
C ALA A 186 -5.09 -12.05 8.06
N PRO A 187 -4.26 -12.50 7.10
CA PRO A 187 -3.51 -13.72 7.22
C PRO A 187 -2.51 -13.63 8.37
N GLN A 188 -2.23 -14.77 9.00
CA GLN A 188 -1.36 -14.84 10.18
C GLN A 188 0.03 -14.18 9.98
N PRO A 189 0.71 -14.37 8.82
CA PRO A 189 1.99 -13.71 8.56
C PRO A 189 1.94 -12.17 8.63
N LEU A 190 0.84 -11.54 8.19
CA LEU A 190 0.66 -10.09 8.31
C LEU A 190 0.49 -9.67 9.77
N LYS A 191 -0.33 -10.39 10.54
CA LYS A 191 -0.55 -10.12 11.97
C LYS A 191 0.75 -10.20 12.78
N GLU A 192 1.63 -11.14 12.44
CA GLU A 192 2.94 -11.27 13.08
C GLU A 192 3.87 -10.10 12.77
N LEU A 193 3.86 -9.60 11.53
CA LEU A 193 4.58 -8.37 11.17
C LEU A 193 4.05 -7.16 11.93
N GLU A 194 2.73 -6.98 11.98
CA GLU A 194 2.10 -5.87 12.69
C GLU A 194 2.37 -5.95 14.21
N SER A 195 2.40 -7.16 14.78
CA SER A 195 2.77 -7.37 16.18
C SER A 195 4.24 -7.03 16.45
N LEU A 196 5.16 -7.39 15.55
CA LEU A 196 6.57 -7.02 15.67
C LEU A 196 6.74 -5.49 15.67
N ILE A 197 6.03 -4.79 14.78
CA ILE A 197 6.04 -3.32 14.73
C ILE A 197 5.46 -2.74 16.03
N GLN A 198 4.34 -3.30 16.52
CA GLN A 198 3.70 -2.84 17.76
C GLN A 198 4.66 -2.96 18.97
N GLN A 199 5.42 -4.06 19.09
CA GLN A 199 6.40 -4.23 20.18
C GLN A 199 7.46 -3.12 20.19
N VAL A 200 7.91 -2.68 19.02
CA VAL A 200 8.87 -1.56 18.91
C VAL A 200 8.24 -0.24 19.36
N ILE A 201 6.97 -0.02 18.99
CA ILE A 201 6.20 1.17 19.40
C ILE A 201 5.98 1.17 20.91
N ASP A 202 5.58 0.03 21.48
CA ASP A 202 5.32 -0.12 22.91
C ASP A 202 6.56 0.22 23.74
N ARG A 203 7.75 -0.24 23.33
CA ARG A 203 9.01 0.13 24.00
C ARG A 203 9.30 1.63 23.93
N ILE A 204 9.03 2.27 22.78
CA ILE A 204 9.19 3.74 22.66
C ILE A 204 8.21 4.43 23.62
N VAL A 205 6.96 3.99 23.67
CA VAL A 205 5.95 4.53 24.58
C VAL A 205 6.37 4.35 26.05
N GLU A 206 6.84 3.16 26.44
CA GLU A 206 7.33 2.86 27.79
C GLU A 206 8.50 3.74 28.20
N LYS A 207 9.42 4.04 27.29
CA LYS A 207 10.55 4.93 27.55
C LYS A 207 10.13 6.38 27.82
N HIS A 208 9.03 6.84 27.20
CA HIS A 208 8.50 8.20 27.40
C HIS A 208 7.46 8.27 28.52
N LEU A 209 7.02 7.14 29.08
CA LEU A 209 6.17 7.07 30.26
C LEU A 209 6.95 7.22 31.58
N ASN A 210 8.21 6.78 31.60
CA ASN A 210 9.07 6.72 32.79
C ASN A 210 10.14 7.83 32.76
#